data_AF-A0A2A5VZV7-F1
#
_entry.id   AF-A0A2A5VZV7-F1
#
_cell.length_a   1.000
_cell.length_b   1.000
_cell.length_c   1.000
_cell.angle_alpha   90.00
_cell.angle_beta   90.00
_cell.angle_gamma   90.00
#
_symmetry.space_group_name_H-M   'P 1'
#
loop_
_entity.id
_entity.type
_entity.pdbx_description
1 polymer ?
#
loop_
_entity_poly.entity_id
_entity_poly.type
_entity_poly.pdbx_seq_one_letter_code
_entity_poly.pdbx_strand_id
1 'polypeptide(L)'
;MTTTQFIRNRASRRLPLLICQAFFFFLLIPVDAEEAELPSYLFQVFLIDDVDYSKSMQSTPATELQFESGGEVFTLQAQAHGLSPLFTYRGSPRLQFFRQTIGQQNEVFRQLLVEVDLGKPGRRIIFIRKRSNGKLYSSVIKMDPEYFRKNHLRIQNLSSHVIRAGVSDQVETLPSLGGHNFKVDIEEGLPVVDLRMAAYDGQEAYVVEKKKYVFRRGNRKMILLYNDLNKDGRVQYNSILIRDAPEKVVNLSQEKVAPRDLSGYYTDQGMKPGETEEGP
;
A
#
# COMPACT_ATOMS: atom_id res chain seq x y z
N MET A 1 12.58 85.42 -26.99
CA MET A 1 13.92 85.64 -27.58
C MET A 1 14.27 84.37 -28.34
N THR A 2 13.79 84.30 -29.59
CA THR A 2 14.56 84.48 -30.86
C THR A 2 15.26 83.17 -31.27
N THR A 3 14.61 82.35 -32.11
CA THR A 3 14.80 82.18 -33.59
C THR A 3 15.93 81.18 -33.93
N THR A 4 15.94 80.28 -34.93
CA THR A 4 15.11 80.00 -36.12
C THR A 4 15.37 78.55 -36.57
N GLN A 5 14.38 78.01 -37.27
CA GLN A 5 14.26 76.82 -38.12
C GLN A 5 15.46 76.47 -39.03
N PHE A 6 15.51 75.23 -39.54
CA PHE A 6 15.28 74.98 -40.98
C PHE A 6 14.90 73.52 -41.31
N ILE A 7 13.90 73.39 -42.16
CA ILE A 7 13.35 72.18 -42.79
C ILE A 7 14.04 71.97 -44.14
N ARG A 8 14.34 70.71 -44.52
CA ARG A 8 14.09 70.09 -45.86
C ARG A 8 14.81 68.73 -45.94
N ASN A 9 14.53 67.77 -46.80
CA ASN A 9 13.39 67.24 -47.54
C ASN A 9 14.00 66.15 -48.45
N ARG A 10 13.22 65.12 -48.82
CA ARG A 10 13.38 64.24 -50.01
C ARG A 10 14.42 63.11 -50.05
N ALA A 11 13.82 61.92 -50.16
CA ALA A 11 13.79 61.07 -51.37
C ALA A 11 14.62 59.77 -51.38
N SER A 12 13.85 58.71 -51.63
CA SER A 12 14.17 57.35 -52.02
C SER A 12 15.33 57.18 -53.01
N ARG A 13 16.07 56.07 -52.88
CA ARG A 13 16.54 55.23 -54.01
C ARG A 13 17.06 53.85 -53.53
N ARG A 14 16.24 52.82 -53.80
CA ARG A 14 16.48 51.45 -54.32
C ARG A 14 17.77 50.66 -53.95
N LEU A 15 17.53 49.50 -53.31
CA LEU A 15 18.08 48.11 -53.41
C LEU A 15 19.33 47.79 -54.28
N PRO A 16 20.14 46.73 -53.99
CA PRO A 16 19.63 45.36 -53.79
C PRO A 16 20.40 44.35 -52.88
N LEU A 17 19.72 43.19 -52.68
CA LEU A 17 20.23 41.81 -52.52
C LEU A 17 21.41 41.52 -51.57
N LEU A 18 21.11 40.75 -50.51
CA LEU A 18 21.74 39.44 -50.31
C LEU A 18 20.86 38.59 -49.38
N ILE A 19 20.22 37.60 -49.99
CA ILE A 19 19.41 36.55 -49.36
C ILE A 19 20.39 35.49 -48.84
N CYS A 20 20.52 35.36 -47.52
CA CYS A 20 21.03 34.15 -46.90
C CYS A 20 19.83 33.39 -46.32
N GLN A 21 19.20 32.56 -47.16
CA GLN A 21 18.31 31.50 -46.69
C GLN A 21 19.18 30.41 -46.06
N ALA A 22 19.22 30.35 -44.74
CA ALA A 22 19.64 29.16 -44.03
C ALA A 22 18.48 28.15 -44.09
N PHE A 23 18.55 27.21 -45.03
CA PHE A 23 17.73 26.00 -45.02
C PHE A 23 18.16 25.16 -43.80
N PHE A 24 17.43 25.28 -42.69
CA PHE A 24 17.49 24.29 -41.62
C PHE A 24 16.71 23.06 -42.10
N PHE A 25 17.43 22.12 -42.70
CA PHE A 25 16.95 20.74 -42.82
C PHE A 25 16.87 20.16 -41.41
N PHE A 26 15.67 20.12 -40.84
CA PHE A 26 15.37 19.24 -39.71
C PHE A 26 15.49 17.80 -40.23
N LEU A 27 16.67 17.21 -40.03
CA LEU A 27 16.84 15.76 -40.08
C LEU A 27 15.96 15.17 -38.98
N LEU A 28 14.81 14.63 -39.39
CA LEU A 28 14.04 13.67 -38.59
C LEU A 28 14.92 12.43 -38.42
N ILE A 29 15.75 12.44 -37.37
CA ILE A 29 16.35 11.21 -36.86
C ILE A 29 15.17 10.39 -36.35
N PRO A 30 14.94 9.16 -36.85
CA PRO A 30 14.03 8.25 -36.20
C PRO A 30 14.66 7.95 -34.84
N VAL A 31 14.10 8.54 -33.78
CA VAL A 31 14.30 8.01 -32.45
C VAL A 31 13.56 6.67 -32.50
N ASP A 32 14.32 5.59 -32.63
CA ASP A 32 13.84 4.30 -32.16
C ASP A 32 13.40 4.54 -30.72
N ALA A 33 12.09 4.67 -30.53
CA ALA A 33 11.49 4.58 -29.23
C ALA A 33 11.72 3.14 -28.82
N GLU A 34 12.87 2.86 -28.20
CA GLU A 34 12.95 1.81 -27.20
C GLU A 34 11.70 2.00 -26.35
N GLU A 35 10.73 1.09 -26.46
CA GLU A 35 9.58 1.05 -25.57
C GLU A 35 10.16 1.06 -24.17
N ALA A 36 10.15 2.23 -23.53
CA ALA A 36 10.74 2.38 -22.21
C ALA A 36 10.05 1.36 -21.31
N GLU A 37 10.79 0.34 -20.89
CA GLU A 37 10.20 -0.75 -20.11
C GLU A 37 9.47 -0.15 -18.92
N LEU A 38 8.14 -0.36 -18.88
CA LEU A 38 7.32 0.20 -17.82
C LEU A 38 7.83 -0.33 -16.48
N PRO A 39 7.91 0.54 -15.44
CA PRO A 39 8.42 0.10 -14.16
C PRO A 39 7.56 -1.01 -13.59
N SER A 40 8.23 -2.02 -13.02
CA SER A 40 7.61 -3.24 -12.50
C SER A 40 7.62 -3.25 -10.97
N TYR A 41 6.49 -3.62 -10.39
CA TYR A 41 6.26 -3.66 -8.96
C TYR A 41 5.70 -5.04 -8.58
N LEU A 42 6.04 -5.48 -7.38
CA LEU A 42 5.37 -6.60 -6.73
C LEU A 42 4.66 -6.06 -5.51
N PHE A 43 3.36 -6.32 -5.37
CA PHE A 43 2.61 -5.79 -4.23
C PHE A 43 1.65 -6.79 -3.62
N GLN A 44 1.40 -6.62 -2.32
CA GLN A 44 0.30 -7.24 -1.59
C GLN A 44 -0.52 -6.12 -0.95
N VAL A 45 -1.80 -6.37 -0.73
CA VAL A 45 -2.72 -5.44 -0.07
C VAL A 45 -3.10 -5.99 1.30
N PHE A 46 -3.01 -5.16 2.32
CA PHE A 46 -3.55 -5.44 3.64
C PHE A 46 -4.68 -4.45 3.93
N LEU A 47 -5.90 -4.96 4.15
CA LEU A 47 -7.06 -4.13 4.45
C LEU A 47 -7.22 -3.95 5.96
N ILE A 48 -7.34 -2.70 6.42
CA ILE A 48 -7.82 -2.35 7.75
C ILE A 48 -9.24 -1.82 7.58
N ASP A 49 -10.21 -2.49 8.17
CA ASP A 49 -11.60 -2.04 8.14
C ASP A 49 -11.97 -1.40 9.48
N ASP A 50 -12.16 -0.08 9.46
CA ASP A 50 -12.63 0.71 10.60
C ASP A 50 -14.16 0.90 10.57
N VAL A 51 -14.90 0.11 9.80
CA VAL A 51 -16.36 0.12 9.84
C VAL A 51 -16.82 -0.75 11.01
N ASP A 52 -17.66 -0.17 11.87
CA ASP A 52 -18.35 -0.91 12.93
C ASP A 52 -19.53 -1.69 12.31
N TYR A 53 -19.40 -3.02 12.28
CA TYR A 53 -20.43 -3.94 11.81
C TYR A 53 -21.25 -4.54 12.95
N SER A 54 -21.14 -4.07 14.20
CA SER A 54 -21.92 -4.58 15.35
C SER A 54 -23.45 -4.53 15.13
N LYS A 55 -23.91 -3.61 14.28
CA LYS A 55 -25.32 -3.47 13.88
C LYS A 55 -25.73 -4.34 12.69
N SER A 56 -24.77 -5.04 12.08
CA SER A 56 -24.94 -5.90 10.92
C SER A 56 -24.84 -7.37 11.37
N MET A 57 -25.91 -8.15 11.19
CA MET A 57 -25.87 -9.62 11.38
C MET A 57 -25.00 -10.33 10.32
N GLN A 58 -24.46 -9.61 9.34
CA GLN A 58 -23.60 -10.15 8.29
C GLN A 58 -22.14 -10.00 8.66
N SER A 59 -21.33 -10.97 8.24
CA SER A 59 -19.86 -10.90 8.36
C SER A 59 -19.28 -9.69 7.65
N THR A 60 -18.09 -9.28 8.08
CA THR A 60 -17.33 -8.21 7.43
C THR A 60 -17.10 -8.57 5.96
N PRO A 61 -17.69 -7.83 5.01
CA PRO A 61 -17.57 -8.15 3.60
C PRO A 61 -16.16 -7.83 3.10
N ALA A 62 -15.65 -8.64 2.17
CA ALA A 62 -14.44 -8.31 1.44
C ALA A 62 -14.64 -6.99 0.67
N THR A 63 -13.57 -6.19 0.59
CA THR A 63 -13.57 -5.01 -0.27
C THR A 63 -13.02 -5.40 -1.63
N GLU A 64 -13.90 -5.41 -2.63
CA GLU A 64 -13.51 -5.60 -4.02
C GLU A 64 -12.74 -4.39 -4.54
N LEU A 65 -11.53 -4.64 -5.04
CA LEU A 65 -10.63 -3.67 -5.63
C LEU A 65 -10.22 -4.19 -7.00
N GLN A 66 -10.29 -3.34 -8.03
CA GLN A 66 -9.76 -3.67 -9.34
C GLN A 66 -8.58 -2.77 -9.68
N PHE A 67 -7.60 -3.30 -10.39
CA PHE A 67 -6.48 -2.54 -10.92
C PHE A 67 -6.16 -3.00 -12.34
N GLU A 68 -5.53 -2.12 -13.12
CA GLU A 68 -5.09 -2.45 -14.48
C GLU A 68 -3.57 -2.63 -14.49
N SER A 69 -3.08 -3.65 -15.18
CA SER A 69 -1.65 -3.86 -15.40
C SER A 69 -1.42 -4.44 -16.79
N GLY A 70 -0.60 -3.78 -17.61
CA GLY A 70 -0.32 -4.26 -18.97
C GLY A 70 -1.55 -4.37 -19.88
N GLY A 71 -2.56 -3.51 -19.67
CA GLY A 71 -3.81 -3.51 -20.45
C GLY A 71 -4.90 -4.47 -19.95
N GLU A 72 -4.60 -5.31 -18.96
CA GLU A 72 -5.57 -6.24 -18.36
C GLU A 72 -6.06 -5.76 -16.98
N VAL A 73 -7.34 -5.98 -16.69
CA VAL A 73 -7.95 -5.65 -15.39
C VAL A 73 -7.98 -6.88 -14.50
N PHE A 74 -7.45 -6.73 -13.29
CA PHE A 74 -7.41 -7.77 -12.27
C PHE A 74 -8.30 -7.41 -11.09
N THR A 75 -9.03 -8.40 -10.58
CA THR A 75 -9.87 -8.24 -9.38
C THR A 75 -9.17 -8.82 -8.15
N LEU A 76 -9.19 -8.07 -7.07
CA LEU A 76 -8.72 -8.42 -5.74
C LEU A 76 -9.88 -8.31 -4.74
N GLN A 77 -10.10 -9.35 -3.96
CA GLN A 77 -11.01 -9.37 -2.82
C GLN A 77 -10.21 -9.16 -1.53
N ALA A 78 -10.08 -7.90 -1.11
CA ALA A 78 -9.32 -7.56 0.08
C ALA A 78 -10.13 -7.92 1.34
N GLN A 79 -9.65 -8.94 2.07
CA GLN A 79 -10.25 -9.39 3.33
C GLN A 79 -9.81 -8.49 4.48
N ALA A 80 -10.73 -8.14 5.37
CA ALA A 80 -10.42 -7.34 6.54
C ALA A 80 -9.34 -8.02 7.40
N HIS A 81 -8.31 -7.26 7.74
CA HIS A 81 -7.14 -7.69 8.52
C HIS A 81 -6.34 -8.86 7.91
N GLY A 82 -6.56 -9.15 6.62
CA GLY A 82 -5.85 -10.17 5.84
C GLY A 82 -4.88 -9.55 4.85
N LEU A 83 -3.81 -10.31 4.54
CA LEU A 83 -2.89 -9.96 3.46
C LEU A 83 -3.30 -10.69 2.18
N SER A 84 -3.42 -9.96 1.08
CA SER A 84 -3.73 -10.53 -0.22
C SER A 84 -2.61 -11.45 -0.74
N PRO A 85 -2.89 -12.26 -1.78
CA PRO A 85 -1.84 -12.81 -2.62
C PRO A 85 -0.93 -11.72 -3.20
N LEU A 86 0.23 -12.14 -3.69
CA LEU A 86 1.19 -11.27 -4.36
C LEU A 86 0.74 -11.03 -5.80
N PHE A 87 0.78 -9.76 -6.23
CA PHE A 87 0.47 -9.33 -7.58
C PHE A 87 1.68 -8.64 -8.20
N THR A 88 1.81 -8.76 -9.52
CA THR A 88 2.70 -7.97 -10.35
C THR A 88 1.95 -6.78 -10.91
N TYR A 89 2.58 -5.61 -10.94
CA TYR A 89 2.04 -4.43 -11.59
C TYR A 89 3.12 -3.80 -12.47
N ARG A 90 2.78 -3.55 -13.73
CA ARG A 90 3.64 -2.84 -14.69
C ARG A 90 2.92 -1.58 -15.15
N GLY A 91 3.46 -0.42 -14.82
CA GLY A 91 2.81 0.86 -15.13
C GLY A 91 3.31 2.02 -14.29
N SER A 92 2.52 3.10 -14.25
CA SER A 92 2.79 4.32 -13.49
C SER A 92 3.10 4.05 -12.02
N PRO A 93 4.03 4.77 -11.37
CA PRO A 93 4.23 4.66 -9.91
C PRO A 93 2.97 5.00 -9.08
N ARG A 94 1.96 5.62 -9.69
CA ARG A 94 0.64 5.86 -9.09
C ARG A 94 -0.33 4.75 -9.49
N LEU A 95 -0.40 3.70 -8.67
CA LEU A 95 -1.35 2.61 -8.85
C LEU A 95 -2.74 3.08 -8.46
N GLN A 96 -3.72 2.85 -9.34
CA GLN A 96 -5.12 3.19 -9.10
C GLN A 96 -5.93 1.92 -8.86
N PHE A 97 -6.63 1.89 -7.72
CA PHE A 97 -7.68 0.92 -7.48
C PHE A 97 -9.04 1.55 -7.80
N PHE A 98 -9.84 0.84 -8.58
CA PHE A 98 -11.14 1.30 -9.04
C PHE A 98 -12.20 0.20 -8.93
N ARG A 99 -13.44 0.56 -9.23
CA ARG A 99 -14.55 -0.36 -9.48
C ARG A 99 -15.12 -0.08 -10.88
N GLN A 100 -15.35 -1.13 -11.65
CA GLN A 100 -16.09 -1.06 -12.90
C GLN A 100 -17.59 -1.22 -12.65
N THR A 101 -18.38 -0.37 -13.29
CA THR A 101 -19.83 -0.50 -13.38
C THR A 101 -20.24 -0.44 -14.84
N ILE A 102 -21.09 -1.38 -15.26
CA ILE A 102 -21.61 -1.44 -16.63
C ILE A 102 -22.90 -0.61 -16.67
N GLY A 103 -22.91 0.41 -17.53
CA GLY A 103 -24.08 1.25 -17.77
C GLY A 103 -25.13 0.57 -18.65
N GLN A 104 -26.26 1.26 -18.86
CA GLN A 104 -27.39 0.73 -19.64
C GLN A 104 -27.05 0.42 -21.11
N GLN A 105 -26.01 1.05 -21.67
CA GLN A 105 -25.55 0.85 -23.05
C GLN A 105 -24.27 0.01 -23.15
N ASN A 106 -23.99 -0.83 -22.14
CA ASN A 106 -22.76 -1.61 -22.03
C ASN A 106 -21.47 -0.78 -21.94
N GLU A 107 -21.60 0.50 -21.57
CA GLU A 107 -20.48 1.40 -21.30
C GLU A 107 -19.82 1.02 -19.97
N VAL A 108 -18.50 0.89 -19.97
CA VAL A 108 -17.72 0.56 -18.77
C VAL A 108 -17.30 1.85 -18.07
N PHE A 109 -17.95 2.16 -16.96
CA PHE A 109 -17.57 3.28 -16.10
C PHE A 109 -16.58 2.81 -15.04
N ARG A 110 -15.46 3.54 -14.88
CA ARG A 110 -14.46 3.28 -13.84
C ARG A 110 -14.57 4.34 -12.75
N GLN A 111 -14.99 3.92 -11.56
CA GLN A 111 -14.99 4.76 -10.37
C GLN A 111 -13.68 4.54 -9.60
N LEU A 112 -12.84 5.57 -9.51
CA LEU A 112 -11.63 5.54 -8.67
C LEU A 112 -12.04 5.37 -7.19
N LEU A 113 -11.42 4.39 -6.52
CA LEU A 113 -11.64 4.13 -5.09
C LEU A 113 -10.49 4.68 -4.26
N VAL A 114 -9.24 4.44 -4.68
CA VAL A 114 -8.04 4.95 -4.01
C VAL A 114 -6.85 4.93 -4.97
N GLU A 115 -6.03 5.98 -4.91
CA GLU A 115 -4.73 6.06 -5.60
C GLU A 115 -3.61 5.78 -4.59
N VAL A 116 -2.56 5.11 -5.05
CA VAL A 116 -1.42 4.67 -4.23
C VAL A 116 -0.12 5.08 -4.88
N ASP A 117 0.70 5.84 -4.17
CA ASP A 117 2.07 6.13 -4.59
C ASP A 117 3.00 4.98 -4.17
N LEU A 118 3.45 4.19 -5.16
CA LEU A 118 4.36 3.07 -4.98
C LEU A 118 5.83 3.51 -4.85
N GLY A 119 6.15 4.75 -5.25
CA GLY A 119 7.50 5.29 -5.32
C GLY A 119 8.35 4.57 -6.37
N LYS A 120 9.61 4.28 -6.02
CA LYS A 120 10.53 3.53 -6.90
C LYS A 120 9.97 2.11 -7.17
N PRO A 121 10.39 1.43 -8.25
CA PRO A 121 10.12 0.00 -8.47
C PRO A 121 10.56 -0.88 -7.29
N GLY A 122 9.98 -2.08 -7.20
CA GLY A 122 10.32 -3.08 -6.17
C GLY A 122 9.10 -3.64 -5.43
N ARG A 123 9.37 -4.32 -4.32
CA ARG A 123 8.32 -5.02 -3.56
C ARG A 123 7.65 -4.13 -2.52
N ARG A 124 6.33 -4.14 -2.47
CA ARG A 124 5.50 -3.28 -1.62
C ARG A 124 4.48 -4.09 -0.82
N ILE A 125 4.16 -3.62 0.38
CA ILE A 125 2.86 -3.90 0.99
C ILE A 125 2.09 -2.59 1.00
N ILE A 126 0.90 -2.62 0.44
CA ILE A 126 -0.05 -1.51 0.40
C ILE A 126 -1.05 -1.73 1.53
N PHE A 127 -1.12 -0.80 2.46
CA PHE A 127 -2.17 -0.78 3.47
C PHE A 127 -3.30 0.06 2.95
N ILE A 128 -4.49 -0.53 2.86
CA ILE A 128 -5.72 0.18 2.57
C ILE A 128 -6.53 0.24 3.85
N ARG A 129 -6.88 1.45 4.29
CA ARG A 129 -7.70 1.69 5.46
C ARG A 129 -9.07 2.19 5.01
N LYS A 130 -10.10 1.41 5.28
CA LYS A 130 -11.51 1.77 5.04
C LYS A 130 -12.05 2.43 6.29
N ARG A 131 -12.38 3.72 6.20
CA ARG A 131 -12.98 4.46 7.32
C ARG A 131 -14.46 4.15 7.46
N SER A 132 -15.04 4.50 8.61
CA SER A 132 -16.47 4.37 8.91
C SER A 132 -17.41 5.02 7.86
N ASN A 133 -16.95 6.04 7.14
CA ASN A 133 -17.69 6.67 6.03
C ASN A 133 -17.52 5.96 4.68
N GLY A 134 -16.89 4.79 4.64
CA GLY A 134 -16.62 4.00 3.44
C GLY A 134 -15.43 4.47 2.58
N LYS A 135 -14.81 5.62 2.89
CA LYS A 135 -13.65 6.11 2.13
C LYS A 135 -12.42 5.25 2.38
N LEU A 136 -11.67 5.00 1.31
CA LEU A 136 -10.41 4.24 1.34
C LEU A 136 -9.22 5.19 1.35
N TYR A 137 -8.24 4.90 2.19
CA TYR A 137 -6.96 5.60 2.27
C TYR A 137 -5.83 4.61 2.13
N SER A 138 -4.75 5.00 1.45
CA SER A 138 -3.60 4.13 1.21
C SER A 138 -2.35 4.59 1.95
N SER A 139 -1.49 3.64 2.29
CA SER A 139 -0.09 3.88 2.63
C SER A 139 0.74 2.69 2.19
N VAL A 140 2.05 2.87 2.02
CA VAL A 140 2.92 1.86 1.42
C VAL A 140 4.16 1.62 2.27
N ILE A 141 4.53 0.36 2.44
CA ILE A 141 5.81 -0.04 3.00
C ILE A 141 6.64 -0.74 1.93
N LYS A 142 7.91 -0.35 1.85
CA LYS A 142 8.90 -1.01 0.99
C LYS A 142 9.42 -2.28 1.66
N MET A 143 9.47 -3.36 0.87
CA MET A 143 9.76 -4.71 1.34
C MET A 143 11.05 -5.29 0.74
N ASP A 144 11.75 -4.49 -0.05
CA ASP A 144 13.03 -4.89 -0.63
C ASP A 144 14.06 -5.12 0.49
N PRO A 145 15.05 -6.02 0.28
CA PRO A 145 16.04 -6.34 1.30
C PRO A 145 16.79 -5.13 1.85
N GLU A 146 16.93 -4.04 1.09
CA GLU A 146 17.54 -2.80 1.56
C GLU A 146 16.75 -2.13 2.70
N TYR A 147 15.42 -2.24 2.70
CA TYR A 147 14.53 -1.65 3.71
C TYR A 147 14.09 -2.65 4.77
N PHE A 148 13.96 -3.93 4.43
CA PHE A 148 13.56 -4.96 5.38
C PHE A 148 14.35 -6.26 5.15
N ARG A 149 15.48 -6.33 5.86
CA ARG A 149 16.49 -7.39 5.77
C ARG A 149 16.01 -8.69 6.41
N LYS A 150 16.60 -9.81 6.00
CA LYS A 150 16.43 -11.11 6.68
C LYS A 150 16.86 -11.03 8.14
N ASN A 151 16.33 -11.91 8.98
CA ASN A 151 16.56 -11.93 10.43
C ASN A 151 16.12 -10.64 11.13
N HIS A 152 15.08 -9.99 10.60
CA HIS A 152 14.48 -8.83 11.23
C HIS A 152 13.01 -9.06 11.50
N LEU A 153 12.56 -8.47 12.59
CA LEU A 153 11.16 -8.30 12.89
C LEU A 153 10.79 -6.83 12.71
N ARG A 154 9.85 -6.55 11.82
CA ARG A 154 9.28 -5.22 11.68
C ARG A 154 8.03 -5.10 12.54
N ILE A 155 7.95 -4.09 13.40
CA ILE A 155 6.71 -3.67 14.02
C ILE A 155 6.25 -2.41 13.32
N GLN A 156 5.05 -2.45 12.73
CA GLN A 156 4.42 -1.31 12.10
C GLN A 156 3.19 -0.92 12.91
N ASN A 157 3.21 0.31 13.41
CA ASN A 157 2.08 0.92 14.08
C ASN A 157 1.18 1.63 13.07
N LEU A 158 -0.03 1.13 12.87
CA LEU A 158 -1.09 1.75 12.07
C LEU A 158 -2.24 2.27 12.95
N SER A 159 -2.10 2.13 14.27
CA SER A 159 -3.06 2.64 15.25
C SER A 159 -2.86 4.13 15.52
N SER A 160 -3.86 4.74 16.15
CA SER A 160 -3.77 6.11 16.68
C SER A 160 -2.89 6.24 17.92
N HIS A 161 -2.55 5.15 18.60
CA HIS A 161 -1.85 5.19 19.88
C HIS A 161 -0.34 5.18 19.69
N VAL A 162 0.39 5.71 20.68
CA VAL A 162 1.84 5.53 20.78
C VAL A 162 2.10 4.16 21.37
N ILE A 163 3.02 3.41 20.77
CA ILE A 163 3.37 2.05 21.18
C ILE A 163 4.79 2.04 21.72
N ARG A 164 4.99 1.43 22.88
CA ARG A 164 6.32 1.03 23.34
C ARG A 164 6.51 -0.44 23.06
N ALA A 165 7.43 -0.77 22.18
CA ALA A 165 7.68 -2.14 21.75
C ALA A 165 9.10 -2.57 22.12
N GLY A 166 9.22 -3.78 22.69
CA GLY A 166 10.47 -4.44 23.00
C GLY A 166 10.59 -5.76 22.26
N VAL A 167 11.77 -6.00 21.70
CA VAL A 167 12.14 -7.25 21.05
C VAL A 167 13.49 -7.67 21.63
N SER A 168 13.46 -8.68 22.50
CA SER A 168 14.59 -9.09 23.33
C SER A 168 15.15 -7.93 24.17
N ASP A 169 16.36 -7.46 23.87
CA ASP A 169 17.07 -6.39 24.54
C ASP A 169 16.81 -5.00 23.91
N GLN A 170 16.26 -4.96 22.69
CA GLN A 170 15.93 -3.72 21.98
C GLN A 170 14.56 -3.20 22.41
N VAL A 171 14.45 -1.88 22.61
CA VAL A 171 13.19 -1.21 22.96
C VAL A 171 13.05 0.08 22.15
N GLU A 172 11.88 0.29 21.57
CA GLU A 172 11.58 1.46 20.76
C GLU A 172 10.20 2.03 21.08
N THR A 173 10.07 3.35 20.87
CA THR A 173 8.78 4.04 20.92
C THR A 173 8.33 4.33 19.49
N LEU A 174 7.20 3.72 19.10
CA LEU A 174 6.62 3.82 17.77
C LEU A 174 5.47 4.84 17.82
N PRO A 175 5.61 6.01 17.17
CA PRO A 175 4.49 6.94 17.04
C PRO A 175 3.38 6.33 16.18
N SER A 176 2.21 6.97 16.18
CA SER A 176 1.14 6.63 15.24
C SER A 176 1.65 6.67 13.79
N LEU A 177 1.27 5.67 12.98
CA LEU A 177 1.73 5.46 11.61
C LEU A 177 3.25 5.19 11.47
N GLY A 178 3.99 5.10 12.57
CA GLY A 178 5.41 4.79 12.61
C GLY A 178 5.71 3.29 12.56
N GLY A 179 6.99 2.95 12.40
CA GLY A 179 7.43 1.56 12.47
C GLY A 179 8.93 1.43 12.62
N HIS A 180 9.37 0.27 13.08
CA HIS A 180 10.78 -0.02 13.33
C HIS A 180 11.13 -1.46 12.95
N ASN A 181 12.36 -1.67 12.50
CA ASN A 181 12.90 -2.99 12.17
C ASN A 181 13.88 -3.43 13.26
N PHE A 182 13.45 -4.32 14.15
CA PHE A 182 14.29 -4.92 15.16
C PHE A 182 15.14 -6.02 14.54
N LYS A 183 16.45 -5.96 14.78
CA LYS A 183 17.35 -7.04 14.40
C LYS A 183 17.14 -8.19 15.38
N VAL A 184 16.93 -9.39 14.86
CA VAL A 184 16.87 -10.59 15.71
C VAL A 184 18.25 -11.23 15.68
N ASP A 185 18.92 -11.23 16.83
CA ASP A 185 20.17 -11.95 16.98
C ASP A 185 19.89 -13.45 17.03
N ILE A 186 20.60 -14.17 16.17
CA ILE A 186 20.44 -15.61 15.99
C ILE A 186 21.77 -16.24 16.33
N GLU A 187 21.88 -16.72 17.56
CA GLU A 187 22.96 -17.61 17.99
C GLU A 187 22.72 -19.03 17.44
N GLU A 188 23.71 -19.91 17.55
CA GLU A 188 23.52 -21.33 17.20
C GLU A 188 22.42 -21.94 18.09
N GLY A 189 21.38 -22.52 17.45
CA GLY A 189 20.22 -23.09 18.15
C GLY A 189 18.87 -22.59 17.62
N LEU A 190 17.80 -22.77 18.41
CA LEU A 190 16.46 -22.25 18.13
C LEU A 190 16.31 -20.88 18.81
N PRO A 191 16.47 -19.75 18.11
CA PRO A 191 16.47 -18.45 18.77
C PRO A 191 15.04 -18.11 19.20
N VAL A 192 14.90 -17.84 20.50
CA VAL A 192 13.64 -17.43 21.13
C VAL A 192 13.65 -15.92 21.26
N VAL A 193 12.67 -15.28 20.64
CA VAL A 193 12.48 -13.82 20.71
C VAL A 193 11.45 -13.50 21.77
N ASP A 194 11.80 -12.60 22.69
CA ASP A 194 10.87 -12.04 23.68
C ASP A 194 10.23 -10.77 23.12
N LEU A 195 8.95 -10.83 22.78
CA LEU A 195 8.18 -9.70 22.29
C LEU A 195 7.32 -9.13 23.42
N ARG A 196 7.43 -7.81 23.61
CA ARG A 196 6.64 -7.06 24.58
C ARG A 196 6.12 -5.80 23.92
N MET A 197 4.82 -5.53 24.02
CA MET A 197 4.21 -4.33 23.45
C MET A 197 3.25 -3.75 24.47
N ALA A 198 3.34 -2.45 24.69
CA ALA A 198 2.41 -1.67 25.49
C ALA A 198 1.96 -0.44 24.71
N ALA A 199 0.73 -0.01 24.93
CA ALA A 199 0.15 1.17 24.33
C ALA A 199 -0.30 2.14 25.43
N TYR A 200 -0.44 3.40 25.05
CA TYR A 200 -1.01 4.45 25.90
C TYR A 200 -2.17 5.10 25.14
N ASP A 201 -3.36 5.12 25.76
CA ASP A 201 -4.58 5.69 25.17
C ASP A 201 -4.84 7.16 25.55
N GLY A 202 -3.93 7.77 26.32
CA GLY A 202 -4.10 9.12 26.85
C GLY A 202 -4.51 9.16 28.32
N GLN A 203 -4.95 8.03 28.90
CA GLN A 203 -5.30 7.91 30.32
C GLN A 203 -4.36 6.93 31.02
N GLU A 204 -4.24 5.70 30.50
CA GLU A 204 -3.44 4.65 31.11
C GLU A 204 -2.59 3.90 30.09
N ALA A 205 -1.50 3.31 30.59
CA ALA A 205 -0.69 2.39 29.81
C ALA A 205 -1.23 0.97 30.01
N TYR A 206 -1.40 0.23 28.92
CA TYR A 206 -1.84 -1.16 28.96
C TYR A 206 -0.95 -2.05 28.10
N VAL A 207 -0.88 -3.32 28.48
CA VAL A 207 -0.14 -4.34 27.73
C VAL A 207 -0.96 -4.76 26.52
N VAL A 208 -0.38 -4.62 25.33
CA VAL A 208 -0.92 -5.15 24.08
C VAL A 208 -0.54 -6.63 23.94
N GLU A 209 0.72 -6.97 24.22
CA GLU A 209 1.21 -8.34 24.13
C GLU A 209 2.48 -8.54 24.98
N LYS A 210 2.66 -9.75 25.52
CA LYS A 210 3.89 -10.20 26.15
C LYS A 210 4.07 -11.70 25.89
N LYS A 211 4.91 -12.04 24.91
CA LYS A 211 5.05 -13.42 24.44
C LYS A 211 6.47 -13.73 23.98
N LYS A 212 6.91 -14.96 24.25
CA LYS A 212 8.10 -15.55 23.64
C LYS A 212 7.71 -16.43 22.45
N TYR A 213 8.46 -16.37 21.36
CA TYR A 213 8.28 -17.30 20.25
C TYR A 213 9.59 -17.59 19.51
N VAL A 214 9.62 -18.73 18.82
CA VAL A 214 10.77 -19.15 18.01
C VAL A 214 10.81 -18.35 16.70
N PHE A 215 11.95 -17.72 16.41
CA PHE A 215 12.17 -17.01 15.16
C PHE A 215 13.09 -17.85 14.25
N ARG A 216 12.65 -18.26 13.06
CA ARG A 216 13.54 -19.07 12.22
C ARG A 216 14.57 -18.21 11.48
N ARG A 217 15.80 -18.70 11.36
CA ARG A 217 16.85 -18.06 10.58
C ARG A 217 16.43 -17.85 9.13
N GLY A 218 16.76 -16.69 8.59
CA GLY A 218 16.38 -16.23 7.26
C GLY A 218 15.01 -15.55 7.20
N ASN A 219 14.17 -15.68 8.23
CA ASN A 219 12.82 -15.13 8.18
C ASN A 219 12.79 -13.61 8.27
N ARG A 220 11.73 -13.06 7.71
CA ARG A 220 11.29 -11.68 7.90
C ARG A 220 9.88 -11.74 8.47
N LYS A 221 9.65 -11.19 9.65
CA LYS A 221 8.33 -11.21 10.31
C LYS A 221 7.83 -9.79 10.50
N MET A 222 6.58 -9.52 10.15
CA MET A 222 5.94 -8.23 10.36
C MET A 222 4.84 -8.36 11.40
N ILE A 223 4.82 -7.46 12.36
CA ILE A 223 3.72 -7.26 13.30
C ILE A 223 3.03 -5.96 12.90
N LEU A 224 1.73 -6.05 12.61
CA LEU A 224 0.89 -4.92 12.26
C LEU A 224 -0.01 -4.60 13.44
N LEU A 225 0.08 -3.39 13.97
CA LEU A 225 -0.75 -2.90 15.07
C LEU A 225 -1.82 -1.95 14.53
N TYR A 226 -3.07 -2.12 14.93
CA TYR A 226 -4.19 -1.29 14.50
C TYR A 226 -5.25 -1.20 15.60
N ASN A 227 -6.14 -0.21 15.54
CA ASN A 227 -7.21 -0.08 16.53
C ASN A 227 -8.24 -1.20 16.36
N ASP A 228 -8.71 -1.76 17.46
CA ASP A 228 -9.89 -2.63 17.53
C ASP A 228 -11.10 -1.77 17.89
N LEU A 229 -11.98 -1.54 16.91
CA LEU A 229 -13.17 -0.75 17.13
C LEU A 229 -14.21 -1.45 17.99
N ASN A 230 -14.10 -2.77 18.17
CA ASN A 230 -15.00 -3.53 19.03
C ASN A 230 -14.54 -3.56 20.50
N LYS A 231 -13.35 -3.03 20.80
CA LYS A 231 -12.75 -3.00 22.15
C LYS A 231 -12.31 -1.59 22.54
N ASP A 232 -13.24 -0.64 22.47
CA ASP A 232 -13.03 0.76 22.86
C ASP A 232 -11.82 1.43 22.18
N GLY A 233 -11.47 0.98 20.97
CA GLY A 233 -10.32 1.51 20.22
C GLY A 233 -8.95 1.03 20.73
N ARG A 234 -8.89 0.06 21.64
CA ARG A 234 -7.63 -0.55 22.09
C ARG A 234 -6.86 -1.17 20.93
N VAL A 235 -5.55 -1.25 21.07
CA VAL A 235 -4.68 -1.77 20.01
C VAL A 235 -4.75 -3.29 19.96
N GLN A 236 -5.00 -3.82 18.77
CA GLN A 236 -4.84 -5.23 18.42
C GLN A 236 -3.72 -5.38 17.40
N TYR A 237 -3.31 -6.63 17.15
CA TYR A 237 -2.23 -6.90 16.20
C TYR A 237 -2.47 -8.14 15.34
N ASN A 238 -1.85 -8.14 14.15
CA ASN A 238 -1.67 -9.33 13.33
C ASN A 238 -0.17 -9.58 13.09
N SER A 239 0.23 -10.83 12.95
CA SER A 239 1.60 -11.26 12.74
C SER A 239 1.71 -12.00 11.41
N ILE A 240 2.53 -11.49 10.49
CA ILE A 240 2.67 -12.01 9.14
C ILE A 240 4.12 -12.43 8.88
N LEU A 241 4.30 -13.62 8.33
CA LEU A 241 5.59 -14.04 7.79
C LEU A 241 5.76 -13.50 6.36
N ILE A 242 6.80 -12.70 6.14
CA ILE A 242 7.16 -12.18 4.84
C ILE A 242 8.13 -13.14 4.16
N ARG A 243 7.60 -13.96 3.27
CA ARG A 243 8.38 -14.87 2.43
C ARG A 243 9.09 -14.11 1.32
N ASP A 244 10.20 -14.65 0.81
CA ASP A 244 10.82 -14.12 -0.42
C ASP A 244 9.83 -14.21 -1.59
N ALA A 245 9.93 -13.29 -2.55
CA ALA A 245 9.08 -13.33 -3.72
C ALA A 245 9.49 -14.52 -4.60
N PRO A 246 8.54 -15.26 -5.21
CA PRO A 246 8.88 -16.26 -6.20
C PRO A 246 9.48 -15.58 -7.44
N GLU A 247 10.21 -16.35 -8.25
CA GLU A 247 10.85 -15.84 -9.48
C GLU A 247 9.85 -15.24 -10.46
N LYS A 248 8.64 -15.82 -10.52
CA LYS A 248 7.54 -15.35 -11.35
C LYS A 248 6.25 -15.29 -10.55
N VAL A 249 5.54 -14.18 -10.69
CA VAL A 249 4.19 -13.97 -10.14
C VAL A 249 3.26 -13.72 -11.31
N VAL A 250 2.27 -14.59 -11.47
CA VAL A 250 1.19 -14.42 -12.45
C VAL A 250 -0.02 -13.87 -11.72
N ASN A 251 -0.58 -12.79 -12.22
CA ASN A 251 -1.80 -12.22 -11.66
C ASN A 251 -2.98 -13.14 -11.97
N LEU A 252 -3.76 -13.46 -10.95
CA LEU A 252 -5.03 -14.17 -11.09
C LEU A 252 -6.12 -13.31 -10.46
N SER A 253 -7.16 -13.00 -11.23
CA SER A 253 -8.34 -12.33 -10.70
C SER A 253 -9.03 -13.25 -9.69
N GLN A 254 -9.37 -12.68 -8.54
CA GLN A 254 -10.11 -13.38 -7.51
C GLN A 254 -11.61 -13.31 -7.81
N GLU A 255 -12.28 -14.45 -7.70
CA GLU A 255 -13.74 -14.49 -7.72
C GLU A 255 -14.32 -13.73 -6.54
N LYS A 256 -15.52 -13.18 -6.73
CA LYS A 256 -16.23 -12.48 -5.66
C LYS A 256 -16.54 -13.44 -4.53
N VAL A 257 -15.91 -13.22 -3.38
CA VAL A 257 -16.12 -14.05 -2.19
C VAL A 257 -17.43 -13.62 -1.55
N ALA A 258 -18.38 -14.55 -1.41
CA ALA A 258 -19.60 -14.31 -0.62
C ALA A 258 -19.22 -13.99 0.84
N PRO A 259 -19.99 -13.16 1.56
CA PRO A 259 -19.76 -12.91 2.98
C PRO A 259 -19.66 -14.25 3.72
N ARG A 260 -18.63 -14.43 4.57
CA ARG A 260 -18.43 -15.67 5.35
C ARG A 260 -19.62 -15.83 6.29
N ASP A 261 -20.42 -16.90 6.18
CA ASP A 261 -21.54 -17.10 7.09
C ASP A 261 -21.01 -17.47 8.49
N LEU A 262 -21.24 -16.59 9.48
CA LEU A 262 -20.85 -16.79 10.87
C LEU A 262 -22.05 -17.10 11.78
N SER A 263 -23.25 -17.30 11.21
CA SER A 263 -24.45 -17.63 11.97
C SER A 263 -24.29 -18.89 12.83
N GLY A 264 -23.42 -19.82 12.41
CA GLY A 264 -23.07 -21.02 13.19
C GLY A 264 -22.23 -20.79 14.46
N TYR A 265 -21.66 -19.59 14.66
CA TYR A 265 -20.83 -19.25 15.83
C TYR A 265 -21.59 -18.50 16.94
N TYR A 266 -22.83 -18.09 16.68
CA TYR A 266 -23.70 -17.40 17.63
C TYR A 266 -24.97 -18.23 17.88
N THR A 267 -25.10 -18.78 19.08
CA THR A 267 -26.40 -19.22 19.61
C THR A 267 -26.93 -18.16 20.57
N ASP A 268 -28.22 -18.20 20.90
CA ASP A 268 -28.91 -17.29 21.85
C ASP A 268 -28.29 -17.23 23.27
N GLN A 269 -27.21 -17.97 23.52
CA GLN A 269 -26.47 -18.00 24.79
C GLN A 269 -25.02 -17.48 24.70
N GLY A 270 -24.63 -16.85 23.59
CA GLY A 270 -23.28 -16.29 23.41
C GLY A 270 -22.29 -17.22 22.71
N MET A 271 -21.08 -16.70 22.47
CA MET A 271 -20.04 -17.27 21.59
C MET A 271 -19.63 -18.69 22.01
N LYS A 272 -19.72 -19.67 21.10
CA LYS A 272 -19.07 -20.98 21.33
C LYS A 272 -17.55 -20.83 21.24
N PRO A 273 -16.76 -21.40 22.18
CA PRO A 273 -15.32 -21.53 22.00
C PRO A 273 -15.05 -22.33 20.73
N GLY A 274 -14.27 -21.78 19.81
CA GLY A 274 -13.94 -22.46 18.55
C GLY A 274 -13.22 -23.77 18.83
N GLU A 275 -13.83 -24.87 18.40
CA GLU A 275 -13.16 -26.16 18.29
C GLU A 275 -12.01 -26.01 17.29
N THR A 276 -10.79 -26.27 17.75
CA THR A 276 -9.63 -26.48 16.89
C THR A 276 -9.93 -27.67 15.99
N GLU A 277 -10.14 -27.41 14.71
CA GLU A 277 -9.96 -28.43 13.68
C GLU A 277 -8.47 -28.82 13.67
N GLU A 278 -8.17 -29.87 14.43
CA GLU A 278 -7.08 -30.77 14.08
C GLU A 278 -7.47 -31.50 12.79
N GLY A 279 -6.54 -31.53 11.84
CA GLY A 279 -6.59 -32.45 10.71
C GLY A 279 -5.51 -32.16 9.68
N PRO A 280 -5.24 -33.13 8.81
CA PRO A 280 -4.50 -34.37 9.07
C PRO A 280 -2.98 -34.25 8.80
#